data_AF-A0A7Y5N5A7-F1
#
_entry.id   AF-A0A7Y5N5A7-F1
#
_cell.length_a   1.000
_cell.length_b   1.000
_cell.length_c   1.000
_cell.angle_alpha   90.00
_cell.angle_beta   90.00
_cell.angle_gamma   90.00
#
_symmetry.space_group_name_H-M   'P 1'
#
loop_
_entity.id
_entity.type
_entity.pdbx_description
1 polymer ?
#
loop_
_entity_poly.entity_id
_entity_poly.type
_entity_poly.pdbx_seq_one_letter_code
_entity_poly.pdbx_strand_id
1 'polypeptide(L)' 'MTDQVDIPGTPGQVLALIRAHGDVTRAELVDRTGLARATVGARLDALQRAGLIAPAEMT' A
#
# COMPACT_ATOMS: atom_id res chain seq x y z
N MET A 1 2.09 -17.99 15.31
CA MET A 1 1.23 -17.66 14.15
C MET A 1 0.66 -16.30 14.44
N THR A 2 1.35 -15.22 14.02
CA THR A 2 0.94 -13.86 14.39
C THR A 2 -0.42 -13.57 13.78
N ASP A 3 -1.41 -13.44 14.66
CA ASP A 3 -2.72 -12.86 14.40
C ASP A 3 -2.52 -11.38 14.04
N GLN A 4 -2.04 -11.13 12.82
CA GLN A 4 -2.01 -9.80 12.26
C GLN A 4 -3.45 -9.50 11.87
N VAL A 5 -4.21 -8.90 12.80
CA VAL A 5 -5.53 -8.35 12.52
C VAL A 5 -5.37 -7.48 11.28
N ASP A 6 -5.90 -7.96 10.16
CA ASP A 6 -5.87 -7.25 8.88
C ASP A 6 -6.89 -6.10 8.99
N ILE A 7 -6.49 -5.04 9.69
CA ILE A 7 -7.33 -3.86 9.86
C ILE A 7 -7.44 -3.22 8.47
N PRO A 8 -8.66 -3.23 7.87
CA PRO A 8 -8.84 -2.77 6.51
C PRO A 8 -8.46 -1.31 6.38
N GLY A 9 -7.64 -1.02 5.38
CA GLY A 9 -7.13 0.31 5.12
C GLY A 9 -6.16 0.80 6.19
N THR A 10 -5.24 0.00 6.68
CA THR A 10 -4.07 0.55 7.39
C THR A 10 -2.91 0.79 6.42
N PRO A 11 -1.94 1.67 6.74
CA PRO A 11 -0.68 1.73 6.00
C PRO A 11 0.03 0.37 5.95
N GLY A 12 -0.09 -0.44 7.00
CA GLY A 12 0.46 -1.80 7.07
C GLY A 12 -0.15 -2.75 6.03
N GLN A 13 -1.47 -2.70 5.84
CA GLN A 13 -2.13 -3.50 4.80
C GLN A 13 -1.68 -3.09 3.39
N VAL A 14 -1.59 -1.79 3.11
CA VAL A 14 -1.08 -1.28 1.82
C VAL A 14 0.37 -1.75 1.57
N LEU A 15 1.22 -1.69 2.60
CA LEU A 15 2.59 -2.17 2.51
C LEU A 15 2.67 -3.68 2.26
N ALA A 16 1.81 -4.47 2.91
CA ALA A 16 1.74 -5.91 2.71
C ALA A 16 1.36 -6.26 1.25
N LEU A 17 0.39 -5.55 0.67
CA LEU A 17 -0.01 -5.71 -0.73
C LEU A 17 1.15 -5.41 -1.70
N ILE A 18 1.87 -4.30 -1.49
CA ILE A 18 3.03 -3.93 -2.32
C ILE A 18 4.12 -5.01 -2.21
N ARG A 19 4.43 -5.50 -1.00
CA ARG A 19 5.43 -6.56 -0.81
C ARG A 19 5.03 -7.90 -1.43
N ALA A 20 3.74 -8.22 -1.46
CA ALA A 20 3.24 -9.45 -2.04
C ALA A 20 3.24 -9.45 -3.58
N HIS A 21 3.03 -8.29 -4.20
CA HIS A 21 2.83 -8.17 -5.65
C HIS A 21 3.96 -7.44 -6.40
N GLY A 22 4.90 -6.81 -5.70
CA GLY A 22 5.99 -6.05 -6.29
C GLY A 22 5.53 -4.70 -6.82
N ASP A 23 5.64 -4.50 -8.14
CA ASP A 23 5.22 -3.26 -8.79
C ASP A 23 3.69 -3.18 -8.84
N VAL A 24 3.13 -2.34 -7.96
CA VAL A 24 1.69 -2.14 -7.84
C VAL A 24 1.33 -0.69 -8.13
N THR A 25 0.32 -0.48 -8.98
CA THR A 25 -0.18 0.87 -9.28
C THR A 25 -1.12 1.39 -8.18
N ARG A 26 -1.29 2.72 -8.12
CA ARG A 26 -2.27 3.33 -7.20
C ARG A 26 -3.71 2.89 -7.47
N ALA A 27 -4.07 2.62 -8.73
CA ALA A 27 -5.40 2.16 -9.10
C ALA A 27 -5.64 0.74 -8.58
N GLU A 28 -4.68 -0.15 -8.78
CA GLU A 28 -4.74 -1.53 -8.28
C GLU A 28 -4.89 -1.57 -6.75
N LEU A 29 -4.20 -0.68 -6.03
CA LEU A 29 -4.35 -0.55 -4.57
C LEU A 29 -5.74 -0.08 -4.16
N VAL A 30 -6.35 0.83 -4.90
CA VAL A 30 -7.74 1.27 -4.65
C VAL A 30 -8.70 0.10 -4.82
N ASP A 31 -8.56 -0.64 -5.92
CA ASP A 31 -9.45 -1.76 -6.24
C ASP A 31 -9.32 -2.90 -5.21
N ARG A 32 -8.09 -3.20 -4.76
CA ARG A 32 -7.83 -4.24 -3.76
C ARG A 32 -8.23 -3.88 -2.34
N THR A 33 -8.06 -2.61 -1.95
CA THR A 33 -8.33 -2.16 -0.58
C THR A 33 -9.76 -1.64 -0.38
N GLY A 34 -10.47 -1.30 -1.47
CA GLY A 34 -11.76 -0.61 -1.42
C GLY A 34 -11.68 0.82 -0.88
N LEU A 35 -10.47 1.36 -0.68
CA LEU A 35 -10.28 2.70 -0.15
C LEU A 35 -10.43 3.76 -1.24
N ALA A 36 -10.88 4.95 -0.85
CA ALA A 36 -10.85 6.09 -1.75
C ALA A 36 -9.41 6.43 -2.18
N ARG A 37 -9.25 6.89 -3.42
CA ARG A 37 -7.96 7.31 -4.01
C ARG A 37 -7.15 8.24 -3.11
N ALA A 38 -7.79 9.23 -2.50
CA ALA A 38 -7.13 10.17 -1.60
C ALA A 38 -6.54 9.49 -0.35
N THR A 39 -7.26 8.50 0.20
CA THR A 39 -6.80 7.76 1.38
C THR A 39 -5.69 6.77 1.02
N VAL A 40 -5.72 6.17 -0.16
CA VAL A 40 -4.59 5.38 -0.68
C VAL A 40 -3.36 6.27 -0.87
N GLY A 41 -3.52 7.45 -1.49
CA GLY A 41 -2.47 8.44 -1.65
C GLY A 41 -1.79 8.82 -0.34
N ALA A 42 -2.57 9.20 0.68
CA ALA A 42 -2.05 9.57 2.00
C ALA A 42 -1.25 8.43 2.67
N ARG A 43 -1.65 7.17 2.47
CA ARG A 43 -0.93 6.00 3.00
C ARG A 43 0.39 5.76 2.25
N LEU A 44 0.36 5.86 0.93
CA LEU A 44 1.56 5.76 0.11
C LEU A 44 2.57 6.85 0.48
N ASP A 45 2.11 8.08 0.67
CA ASP A 45 2.98 9.18 1.08
C ASP A 45 3.62 8.93 2.46
N ALA A 46 2.85 8.38 3.41
CA ALA A 46 3.37 8.01 4.72
C ALA A 46 4.42 6.89 4.63
N LEU A 47 4.17 5.86 3.83
CA LEU A 47 5.12 4.75 3.61
C LEU A 47 6.39 5.21 2.89
N GLN A 48 6.26 6.09 1.90
CA GLN A 48 7.38 6.66 1.16
C GLN A 48 8.23 7.56 2.06
N ARG A 49 7.61 8.42 2.89
CA ARG A 49 8.33 9.21 3.90
C ARG A 49 9.07 8.34 4.93
N ALA A 50 8.51 7.17 5.25
CA ALA A 50 9.15 6.20 6.13
C ALA A 50 10.24 5.36 5.43
N GLY A 51 10.47 5.53 4.12
CA GLY A 51 11.45 4.75 3.35
C GLY A 51 11.06 3.28 3.16
N LEU A 52 9.78 2.93 3.33
CA LEU A 52 9.30 1.55 3.25
C LEU A 52 8.91 1.12 1.85
N ILE A 53 8.67 2.09 0.96
CA ILE A 53 8.38 1.89 -0.46
C ILE A 53 9.10 2.98 -1.28
N ALA A 54 9.31 2.70 -2.56
CA ALA A 54 9.85 3.64 -3.53
C ALA A 54 8.92 3.70 -4.77
N PRO A 55 8.97 4.77 -5.57
CA PRO A 55 8.37 4.77 -6.89
C PRO A 55 8.92 3.59 -7.71
N ALA A 56 8.07 2.94 -8.50
CA ALA A 56 8.54 1.95 -9.45
C ALA A 56 9.36 2.64 -10.54
N GLU A 57 10.56 2.14 -10.79
CA GLU A 57 11.42 2.59 -11.88
C GLU A 57 10.83 2.06 -13.20
N MET A 58 10.54 2.94 -14.16
CA MET A 58 10.14 2.51 -15.51
C MET A 58 11.37 2.05 -16.28
N THR A 59 11.78 0.78 -16.12
CA THR A 59 12.79 0.12 -16.95
C THR A 59 12.12 -0.58 -18.14
#